data_AF-Q6AIH4-F1
#
_entry.id   AF-Q6AIH4-F1
#
_cell.length_a   1.000
_cell.length_b   1.000
_cell.length_c   1.000
_cell.angle_alpha   90.00
_cell.angle_beta   90.00
_cell.angle_gamma   90.00
#
_symmetry.space_group_name_H-M   'P 1'
#
loop_
_entity.id
_entity.type
_entity.pdbx_description
1 polymer ?
#
loop_
_entity_poly.entity_id
_entity_poly.type
_entity_poly.pdbx_seq_one_letter_code
_entity_poly.pdbx_strand_id
1 'polypeptide(L)'
;MPIKVKNSKLKPRGTCRIELMAVKEEVFNLIEIGYSKKAIHEYLTEQKQISMSFTSFVTLIRNVDSPNPFSRKKKATKTTTKKDVATDSKNEGPIICSIPRKSTMQHSNTAYSND
;
A
#
# COMPACT_ATOMS: atom_id res chain seq x y z
N MET A 1 27.73 18.70 -21.64
CA MET A 1 28.02 17.25 -21.65
C MET A 1 26.69 16.50 -21.68
N PRO A 2 26.40 15.65 -22.68
CA PRO A 2 25.13 14.92 -22.71
C PRO A 2 25.17 13.74 -21.73
N ILE A 3 24.19 13.71 -20.83
CA ILE A 3 23.98 12.61 -19.87
C ILE A 3 23.55 11.39 -20.69
N LYS A 4 24.44 10.42 -20.83
CA LYS A 4 24.21 9.17 -21.56
C LYS A 4 23.42 8.23 -20.67
N VAL A 5 22.09 8.34 -20.69
CA VAL A 5 21.18 7.46 -19.93
C VAL A 5 21.25 6.06 -20.53
N LYS A 6 21.88 5.13 -19.81
CA LYS A 6 21.97 3.72 -20.21
C LYS A 6 20.60 3.08 -20.02
N ASN A 7 19.82 3.00 -21.09
CA ASN A 7 18.55 2.28 -21.13
C ASN A 7 18.78 0.76 -21.06
N SER A 8 19.07 0.23 -19.87
CA SER A 8 18.94 -1.20 -19.60
C SER A 8 17.46 -1.52 -19.34
N LYS A 9 16.75 -1.93 -20.40
CA LYS A 9 15.39 -2.50 -20.35
C LYS A 9 15.39 -3.81 -19.55
N LEU A 10 15.30 -3.71 -18.22
CA LEU A 10 14.83 -4.80 -17.38
C LEU A 10 13.61 -4.26 -16.67
N LYS A 11 12.43 -4.60 -17.18
CA LYS A 11 11.16 -4.34 -16.52
C LYS A 11 11.17 -5.19 -15.24
N PRO A 12 11.42 -4.65 -14.05
CA PRO A 12 11.32 -5.46 -12.86
C PRO A 12 9.84 -5.78 -12.74
N ARG A 13 9.43 -7.04 -12.91
CA ARG A 13 8.11 -7.50 -12.43
C ARG A 13 8.14 -7.56 -10.89
N GLY A 14 8.64 -6.51 -10.27
CA GLY A 14 8.77 -6.34 -8.84
C GLY A 14 7.54 -5.65 -8.28
N THR A 15 7.44 -5.64 -6.96
CA THR A 15 6.43 -4.82 -6.29
C THR A 15 6.68 -3.33 -6.58
N CYS A 16 5.63 -2.49 -6.50
CA CYS A 16 5.74 -1.05 -6.70
C CYS A 16 6.85 -0.37 -5.85
N ARG A 17 7.21 -0.97 -4.70
CA ARG A 17 8.35 -0.52 -3.90
C ARG A 17 9.68 -0.69 -4.63
N ILE A 18 9.89 -1.83 -5.28
CA ILE A 18 11.14 -2.12 -6.02
C ILE A 18 11.28 -1.14 -7.19
N GLU A 19 10.19 -0.90 -7.93
CA GLU A 19 10.18 0.10 -9.01
C GLU A 19 10.58 1.48 -8.49
N LEU A 20 10.03 1.94 -7.35
CA LEU A 20 10.41 3.24 -6.79
C LEU A 20 11.86 3.27 -6.32
N MET A 21 12.37 2.19 -5.72
CA MET A 21 13.77 2.12 -5.28
C MET A 21 14.75 2.22 -6.44
N ALA A 22 14.41 1.68 -7.61
CA ALA A 22 15.23 1.79 -8.81
C ALA A 22 15.36 3.23 -9.33
N VAL A 23 14.35 4.07 -9.09
CA VAL A 23 14.28 5.46 -9.59
C VAL A 23 14.35 6.51 -8.48
N LYS A 24 14.71 6.09 -7.26
CA LYS A 24 14.62 6.92 -6.05
C LYS A 24 15.40 8.23 -6.21
N GLU A 25 16.67 8.14 -6.54
CA GLU A 25 17.56 9.30 -6.68
C GLU A 25 17.03 10.29 -7.72
N GLU A 26 16.63 9.80 -8.89
CA GLU A 26 16.08 10.64 -9.96
C GLU A 26 14.79 11.34 -9.53
N VAL A 27 13.87 10.62 -8.87
CA VAL A 27 12.63 11.19 -8.35
C VAL A 27 12.91 12.31 -7.34
N PHE A 28 13.80 12.09 -6.38
CA PHE A 28 14.10 13.09 -5.35
C PHE A 28 14.84 14.30 -5.92
N ASN A 29 15.74 14.10 -6.88
CA ASN A 29 16.39 15.20 -7.60
C ASN A 29 15.36 16.06 -8.36
N LEU A 30 14.43 15.44 -9.07
CA LEU A 30 13.37 16.18 -9.79
C LEU A 30 12.44 16.92 -8.84
N ILE A 31 12.15 16.36 -7.65
CA ILE A 31 11.38 17.04 -6.61
C ILE A 31 12.15 18.26 -6.08
N GLU A 32 13.45 18.14 -5.85
CA GLU A 32 14.30 19.23 -5.36
C GLU A 32 14.39 20.38 -6.37
N ILE A 33 14.43 20.07 -7.67
CA ILE A 33 14.37 21.06 -8.75
C ILE A 33 13.00 21.77 -8.81
N GLY A 34 11.96 21.23 -8.16
CA GLY A 34 10.63 21.84 -8.06
C GLY A 34 9.61 21.28 -9.05
N TYR A 35 9.88 20.14 -9.70
CA TYR A 35 8.89 19.50 -10.56
C TYR A 35 7.72 18.95 -9.75
N SER A 36 6.51 19.04 -10.33
CA SER A 36 5.32 18.46 -9.72
C SER A 36 5.40 16.93 -9.72
N LYS A 37 4.88 16.29 -8.66
CA LYS A 37 4.82 14.82 -8.57
C LYS A 37 4.08 14.18 -9.74
N LYS A 38 3.11 14.89 -10.32
CA LYS A 38 2.36 14.44 -11.51
C LYS A 38 3.26 14.41 -12.75
N ALA A 39 4.00 15.49 -13.01
CA ALA A 39 4.93 15.56 -14.13
C ALA A 39 6.03 14.50 -14.03
N ILE A 40 6.56 14.26 -12.82
CA ILE A 40 7.56 13.22 -12.58
C ILE A 40 6.98 11.82 -12.85
N HIS A 41 5.74 11.55 -12.40
CA HIS A 41 5.08 10.28 -12.64
C HIS A 41 4.81 10.02 -14.13
N GLU A 42 4.30 11.02 -14.85
CA GLU A 42 4.08 10.93 -16.30
C GLU A 42 5.40 10.67 -17.03
N TYR A 43 6.45 11.43 -16.72
CA TYR A 43 7.78 11.24 -17.29
C TYR A 43 8.31 9.81 -17.09
N LEU A 44 8.28 9.29 -15.86
CA LEU A 44 8.78 7.93 -15.56
C LEU A 44 7.93 6.83 -16.19
N THR A 45 6.64 7.07 -16.37
CA THR A 45 5.70 6.14 -17.03
C THR A 45 5.97 6.10 -18.55
N GLU A 46 6.19 7.26 -19.18
CA GLU A 46 6.55 7.36 -20.60
C GLU A 46 7.89 6.68 -20.91
N GLN A 47 8.87 6.84 -20.01
CA GLN A 47 10.16 6.15 -20.09
C GLN A 47 10.06 4.64 -19.75
N LYS A 48 8.86 4.15 -19.38
CA LYS A 48 8.60 2.75 -18.97
C LYS A 48 9.45 2.29 -17.78
N GLN A 49 9.89 3.22 -16.94
CA GLN A 49 10.66 2.91 -15.74
C GLN A 49 9.77 2.44 -14.58
N ILE A 50 8.55 2.97 -14.50
CA ILE A 50 7.53 2.57 -13.53
C ILE A 50 6.27 2.09 -14.22
N SER A 51 5.54 1.18 -13.58
CA SER A 51 4.22 0.72 -14.03
C SER A 51 3.12 0.99 -13.02
N MET A 52 3.48 1.43 -11.81
CA MET A 52 2.53 1.74 -10.75
C MET A 52 1.63 2.95 -11.06
N SER A 53 0.44 2.95 -10.49
CA SER A 53 -0.49 4.08 -10.57
C SER A 53 0.03 5.31 -9.82
N PHE A 54 -0.44 6.49 -10.23
CA PHE A 54 -0.08 7.76 -9.60
C PHE A 54 -0.34 7.76 -8.08
N THR A 55 -1.47 7.22 -7.63
CA THR A 55 -1.81 7.14 -6.21
C THR A 55 -0.80 6.32 -5.41
N SER A 56 -0.36 5.18 -5.97
CA SER A 56 0.65 4.33 -5.34
C SER A 56 2.00 5.03 -5.29
N PHE A 57 2.39 5.69 -6.39
CA PHE A 57 3.61 6.50 -6.47
C PHE A 57 3.67 7.58 -5.40
N VAL A 58 2.61 8.39 -5.27
CA VAL A 58 2.52 9.44 -4.25
C VAL A 58 2.57 8.87 -2.83
N THR A 59 1.90 7.73 -2.60
CA THR A 59 1.88 7.08 -1.29
C THR A 59 3.26 6.58 -0.88
N LEU A 60 4.00 6.01 -1.83
CA LEU A 60 5.36 5.53 -1.60
C LEU A 60 6.34 6.67 -1.37
N ILE A 61 6.29 7.75 -2.14
CA ILE A 61 7.14 8.93 -1.92
C ILE A 61 6.93 9.53 -0.52
N ARG A 62 5.67 9.60 -0.07
CA ARG A 62 5.33 10.14 1.26
C ARG A 62 5.82 9.26 2.41
N ASN A 63 6.00 7.96 2.18
CA ASN A 63 6.31 6.98 3.21
C ASN A 63 7.49 6.08 2.81
N VAL A 64 8.54 6.69 2.22
CA VAL A 64 9.63 5.95 1.57
C VAL A 64 10.36 5.02 2.55
N ASP A 65 10.51 5.44 3.80
CA ASP A 65 11.20 4.68 4.85
C ASP A 65 10.27 3.72 5.61
N SER A 66 8.96 3.78 5.36
CA SER A 66 8.01 2.89 6.03
C SER A 66 8.18 1.44 5.54
N PRO A 67 8.27 0.45 6.45
CA PRO A 67 8.23 -0.95 6.05
C PRO A 67 6.90 -1.31 5.37
N ASN A 68 5.81 -0.65 5.75
CA ASN A 68 4.50 -0.84 5.15
C ASN A 68 3.84 0.51 4.76
N PRO A 69 4.14 1.04 3.56
CA PRO A 69 3.71 2.37 3.11
C PRO A 69 2.21 2.47 2.81
N PHE A 70 1.53 1.33 2.63
CA PHE A 70 0.08 1.27 2.40
C PHE A 70 -0.72 0.97 3.67
N SER A 71 -0.06 0.90 4.83
CA SER A 71 -0.74 0.72 6.12
C SER A 71 -1.72 1.84 6.35
N ARG A 72 -3.00 1.50 6.50
CA ARG A 72 -3.98 2.43 7.07
C ARG A 72 -3.59 2.63 8.53
N LYS A 73 -3.09 3.82 8.90
CA LYS A 73 -2.99 4.22 10.31
C LYS A 73 -4.41 4.08 10.89
N LYS A 74 -4.63 3.10 11.76
CA LYS A 74 -5.89 2.98 12.51
C LYS A 74 -6.02 4.30 13.28
N LYS A 75 -6.98 5.14 12.91
CA LYS A 75 -7.31 6.31 13.73
C LYS A 75 -7.70 5.76 15.09
N ALA A 76 -6.88 5.96 16.11
CA ALA A 76 -7.24 5.64 17.46
C ALA A 76 -8.45 6.53 17.79
N THR A 77 -9.65 5.94 17.70
CA THR A 77 -10.86 6.56 18.21
C THR A 77 -10.60 6.82 19.69
N LYS A 78 -10.43 8.09 20.08
CA LYS A 78 -10.44 8.46 21.49
C LYS A 78 -11.85 8.20 22.01
N THR A 79 -12.12 6.99 22.47
CA THR A 79 -13.29 6.69 23.28
C THR A 79 -13.07 7.37 24.62
N THR A 80 -13.59 8.59 24.74
CA THR A 80 -13.75 9.27 26.02
C THR A 80 -14.91 8.60 26.75
N THR A 81 -14.63 7.51 27.47
CA THR A 81 -15.55 6.95 28.47
C THR A 81 -14.92 7.14 29.84
N LYS A 82 -15.53 8.02 30.63
CA LYS A 82 -15.20 8.32 32.02
C LYS A 82 -15.62 7.14 32.92
N LYS A 83 -14.74 6.73 33.84
CA LYS A 83 -14.93 5.84 35.02
C LYS A 83 -15.44 4.42 34.66
N ASP A 84 -14.83 3.32 35.11
CA ASP A 84 -14.72 2.91 36.51
C ASP A 84 -13.47 2.06 36.82
N VAL A 85 -13.21 1.96 38.12
CA VAL A 85 -12.15 1.26 38.84
C VAL A 85 -12.15 -0.26 38.60
N ALA A 86 -10.97 -0.88 38.41
CA ALA A 86 -10.44 -1.98 39.23
C ALA A 86 -9.38 -2.86 38.52
N THR A 87 -8.23 -2.99 39.19
CA THR A 87 -7.35 -4.18 39.38
C THR A 87 -6.59 -4.84 38.21
N ASP A 88 -5.26 -4.71 38.30
CA ASP A 88 -4.21 -5.75 38.26
C ASP A 88 -4.46 -7.05 37.47
N SER A 89 -3.58 -7.37 36.51
CA SER A 89 -2.66 -8.52 36.60
C SER A 89 -2.03 -8.86 35.23
N LYS A 90 -0.79 -9.33 35.32
CA LYS A 90 0.12 -9.81 34.26
C LYS A 90 -0.54 -10.85 33.35
N ASN A 91 -0.16 -10.89 32.07
CA ASN A 91 0.39 -12.09 31.41
C ASN A 91 0.67 -11.85 29.92
N GLU A 92 1.88 -12.21 29.51
CA GLU A 92 2.26 -12.44 28.13
C GLU A 92 1.60 -13.72 27.60
N GLY A 93 1.18 -13.72 26.33
CA GLY A 93 0.72 -14.92 25.63
C GLY A 93 0.30 -14.62 24.18
N PRO A 94 0.52 -15.54 23.20
CA PRO A 94 0.68 -15.18 21.80
C PRO A 94 -0.60 -15.26 20.94
N ILE A 95 -0.57 -14.42 19.90
CA ILE A 95 -1.20 -14.50 18.57
C ILE A 95 -2.20 -15.64 18.33
N ILE A 96 -3.50 -15.30 18.22
CA ILE A 96 -4.44 -16.04 17.37
C ILE A 96 -5.18 -15.03 16.47
N CYS A 97 -4.78 -14.96 15.20
CA CYS A 97 -5.51 -14.26 14.15
C CYS A 97 -6.75 -15.09 13.79
N SER A 98 -7.88 -14.82 14.42
CA SER A 98 -9.19 -15.38 14.02
C SER A 98 -9.60 -14.81 12.66
N ILE A 99 -9.31 -15.55 11.59
CA ILE A 99 -9.83 -15.29 10.24
C ILE A 99 -11.34 -15.61 10.26
N PRO A 100 -12.25 -14.66 9.99
CA PRO A 100 -13.64 -15.02 9.73
C PRO A 100 -13.70 -15.72 8.36
N ARG A 101 -14.00 -17.03 8.36
CA ARG A 101 -14.28 -17.79 7.13
C ARG A 101 -15.60 -17.27 6.54
N LYS A 102 -15.57 -16.98 5.23
CA LYS A 102 -16.72 -16.64 4.41
C LYS A 102 -17.85 -17.65 4.65
N SER A 103 -19.02 -17.16 5.06
CA SER A 103 -20.26 -17.91 5.04
C SER A 103 -20.58 -18.30 3.58
N THR A 104 -20.70 -19.60 3.34
CA THR A 104 -21.23 -20.17 2.11
C THR A 104 -22.74 -19.94 2.07
N MET A 105 -23.24 -19.16 1.11
CA MET A 105 -24.67 -19.13 0.78
C MET A 105 -25.11 -20.56 0.43
N GLN A 106 -25.98 -21.13 1.25
CA GLN A 106 -26.68 -22.36 0.91
C GLN A 106 -27.74 -22.01 -0.14
N HIS A 107 -27.59 -22.54 -1.35
CA HIS A 107 -28.68 -22.62 -2.32
C HIS A 107 -29.57 -23.81 -1.92
N SER A 108 -30.76 -23.53 -1.40
CA SER A 108 -31.79 -24.56 -1.23
C SER A 108 -32.46 -24.83 -2.59
N ASN A 109 -32.32 -26.07 -3.07
CA ASN A 109 -33.11 -26.65 -4.15
C ASN A 109 -34.44 -27.22 -3.58
N THR A 110 -35.37 -27.55 -4.49
CA THR A 110 -36.70 -28.19 -4.36
C THR A 110 -37.84 -27.24 -3.97
N ALA A 111 -39.04 -27.28 -4.60
CA ALA A 111 -39.74 -28.45 -5.13
C ALA A 111 -40.57 -28.19 -6.40
N TYR A 112 -40.67 -29.23 -7.24
CA TYR A 112 -41.79 -29.46 -8.15
C TYR A 112 -43.04 -29.79 -7.33
N SER A 113 -44.18 -29.17 -7.64
CA SER A 113 -45.50 -29.69 -7.29
C SER A 113 -46.37 -29.65 -8.54
N ASN A 114 -46.95 -30.82 -8.84
CA ASN A 114 -47.98 -31.02 -9.86
C ASN A 114 -49.28 -30.33 -9.43
N ASP A 115 -49.95 -29.69 -10.38
CA ASP A 115 -51.41 -29.72 -10.54
C ASP A 115 -51.72 -29.65 -12.05
#